data_AF-A0A2H3NT16-F1
#
_entry.id   AF-A0A2H3NT16-F1
#
_cell.length_a   1.000
_cell.length_b   1.000
_cell.length_c   1.000
_cell.angle_alpha   90.00
_cell.angle_beta   90.00
_cell.angle_gamma   90.00
#
_symmetry.space_group_name_H-M   'P 1'
#
loop_
_entity.id
_entity.type
_entity.pdbx_description
1 polymer ?
#
loop_
_entity_poly.entity_id
_entity_poly.type
_entity_poly.pdbx_seq_one_letter_code
_entity_poly.pdbx_strand_id
1 'polypeptide(L)'
;MLVLLLLPEQVVAQPEAETDSLRLEEALQTHRYPVHLNDGMLRGKGGHMLRTRAAEATVTVLGESHGTKDIPALMSALLTDLQAQDEVDYLALETSPWTTARIADSLQKGQAAYTRLVEAYPEAIPFYNLQAERDLIAEFVSQSERAHPLWGLDQIFAFAGPLAFDRLETLAPSPQARRSIDTIRAAGVEKKADDPRLQNLPPSVPVPITVYPPATFDTLRTQFADQPEAMALLNELSTSTEIYRLNDTENYQSNQIRAQYLQANLRQHVEQATAADSAQLAIKIGGRHAF
;
A
#
# COMPACT_ATOMS: atom_id res chain seq x y z
N MET A 1 18.66 3.88 79.20
CA MET A 1 18.82 2.78 78.23
C MET A 1 17.44 2.17 78.02
N LEU A 2 16.77 2.53 76.94
CA LEU A 2 15.45 2.02 76.57
C LEU A 2 15.59 1.44 75.16
N VAL A 3 15.37 0.13 75.03
CA VAL A 3 15.45 -0.61 73.77
C VAL A 3 14.07 -0.57 73.13
N LEU A 4 13.97 -0.02 71.92
CA LEU A 4 12.76 -0.03 71.10
C LEU A 4 12.77 -1.30 70.26
N LEU A 5 11.88 -2.24 70.56
CA LEU A 5 11.62 -3.44 69.74
C LEU A 5 10.63 -3.07 68.64
N LEU A 6 11.11 -3.03 67.39
CA LEU A 6 10.27 -2.97 66.20
C LEU A 6 9.77 -4.39 65.91
N LEU A 7 8.46 -4.60 66.01
CA LEU A 7 7.79 -5.80 65.52
C LEU A 7 7.58 -5.67 64.00
N PRO A 8 7.76 -6.75 63.22
CA PRO A 8 7.43 -6.74 61.81
C PRO A 8 5.91 -6.72 61.62
N GLU A 9 5.40 -5.76 60.86
CA GLU A 9 4.05 -5.82 60.30
C GLU A 9 3.97 -7.05 59.38
N GLN A 10 3.07 -7.98 59.71
CA GLN A 10 2.68 -9.01 58.77
C GLN A 10 1.91 -8.36 57.63
N VAL A 11 2.56 -8.22 56.48
CA VAL A 11 1.87 -7.99 55.21
C VAL A 11 1.00 -9.22 54.97
N VAL A 12 -0.29 -9.11 55.30
CA VAL A 12 -1.29 -10.08 54.87
C VAL A 12 -1.41 -9.89 53.35
N ALA A 13 -0.85 -10.83 52.60
CA ALA A 13 -1.09 -10.91 51.17
C ALA A 13 -2.61 -10.96 50.96
N GLN A 14 -3.16 -9.95 50.30
CA GLN A 14 -4.51 -10.07 49.76
C GLN A 14 -4.50 -11.27 48.81
N PRO A 15 -5.47 -12.19 48.89
CA PRO A 15 -5.59 -13.24 47.91
C PRO A 15 -5.69 -12.56 46.54
N GLU A 16 -4.74 -12.86 45.65
CA GLU A 16 -4.92 -12.59 44.23
C GLU A 16 -6.29 -13.17 43.88
N ALA A 17 -7.21 -12.31 43.44
CA ALA A 17 -8.46 -12.78 42.89
C ALA A 17 -8.07 -13.76 41.78
N GLU A 18 -8.43 -15.04 41.94
CA GLU A 18 -8.39 -16.00 40.85
C GLU A 18 -9.17 -15.37 39.72
N THR A 19 -8.46 -14.79 38.74
CA THR A 19 -9.06 -14.52 37.45
C THR A 19 -9.37 -15.90 36.91
N ASP A 20 -10.64 -16.31 37.00
CA ASP A 20 -11.17 -17.46 36.29
C ASP A 20 -10.57 -17.39 34.89
N SER A 21 -9.58 -18.27 34.68
CA SER A 21 -8.76 -18.23 33.48
C SER A 21 -9.63 -18.84 32.39
N LEU A 22 -10.53 -18.02 31.83
CA LEU A 22 -11.32 -18.39 30.67
C LEU A 22 -10.35 -18.93 29.63
N ARG A 23 -10.61 -20.13 29.14
CA ARG A 23 -9.81 -20.68 28.07
C ARG A 23 -9.95 -19.75 26.87
N LEU A 24 -8.85 -19.54 26.13
CA LEU A 24 -8.87 -18.65 24.97
C LEU A 24 -10.00 -19.02 24.01
N GLU A 25 -10.27 -20.32 23.84
CA GLU A 25 -11.37 -20.81 23.02
C GLU A 25 -12.74 -20.35 23.52
N GLU A 26 -12.99 -20.40 24.83
CA GLU A 26 -14.26 -19.96 25.43
C GLU A 26 -14.44 -18.45 25.30
N ALA A 27 -13.36 -17.69 25.49
CA ALA A 27 -13.34 -16.25 25.26
C ALA A 27 -13.66 -15.91 23.79
N LEU A 28 -13.00 -16.58 22.84
CA LEU A 28 -13.24 -16.39 21.41
C LEU A 28 -14.68 -16.76 21.00
N GLN A 29 -15.23 -17.84 21.54
CA GLN A 29 -16.62 -18.25 21.25
C GLN A 29 -17.64 -17.27 21.82
N THR A 30 -17.36 -16.69 22.99
CA THR A 30 -18.25 -15.73 23.67
C THR A 30 -18.20 -14.35 23.01
N HIS A 31 -17.03 -13.95 22.50
CA HIS A 31 -16.79 -12.62 21.93
C HIS A 31 -16.69 -12.60 20.40
N ARG A 32 -17.14 -13.66 19.71
CA ARG A 32 -17.28 -13.63 18.25
C ARG A 32 -18.51 -12.84 17.82
N TYR A 33 -18.31 -11.95 16.85
CA TYR A 33 -19.39 -11.20 16.22
C TYR A 33 -19.51 -11.64 14.75
N PRO A 34 -20.53 -12.43 14.39
CA PRO A 34 -20.68 -12.90 13.02
C PRO A 34 -20.77 -11.76 12.01
N VAL A 35 -20.03 -11.90 10.92
CA VAL A 35 -20.10 -11.07 9.72
C VAL A 35 -20.60 -11.96 8.60
N HIS A 36 -21.61 -11.49 7.87
CA HIS A 36 -22.08 -12.13 6.66
C HIS A 36 -22.00 -11.13 5.51
N LEU A 37 -21.55 -11.59 4.34
CA LEU A 37 -21.56 -10.80 3.11
C LEU A 37 -22.71 -11.30 2.24
N ASN A 38 -23.79 -10.53 2.18
CA ASN A 38 -24.99 -10.87 1.39
C ASN A 38 -25.32 -9.69 0.49
N ASP A 39 -25.46 -9.95 -0.81
CA ASP A 39 -25.83 -8.94 -1.82
C ASP A 39 -24.96 -7.67 -1.75
N GLY A 40 -23.64 -7.85 -1.58
CA GLY A 40 -22.68 -6.74 -1.49
C GLY A 40 -22.74 -5.94 -0.19
N MET A 41 -23.48 -6.37 0.83
CA MET A 41 -23.59 -5.68 2.12
C MET A 41 -23.08 -6.52 3.28
N LEU A 42 -22.51 -5.83 4.26
CA LEU A 42 -22.15 -6.42 5.55
C LEU A 42 -23.39 -6.59 6.44
N ARG A 43 -23.63 -7.81 6.88
CA ARG A 43 -24.75 -8.21 7.75
C ARG A 43 -24.24 -8.89 9.02
N GLY A 44 -25.15 -9.13 9.96
CA GLY A 44 -24.83 -9.69 11.27
C GLY A 44 -24.31 -8.64 12.25
N LYS A 45 -24.11 -9.05 13.51
CA LYS A 45 -23.65 -8.14 14.59
C LYS A 45 -22.27 -7.57 14.31
N GLY A 46 -21.37 -8.38 13.74
CA GLY A 46 -20.02 -7.95 13.37
C GLY A 46 -20.03 -6.97 12.21
N GLY A 47 -20.88 -7.18 11.20
CA GLY A 47 -21.02 -6.27 10.06
C GLY A 47 -21.49 -4.88 10.48
N HIS A 48 -22.54 -4.82 11.31
CA HIS A 48 -23.02 -3.54 11.87
C HIS A 48 -21.95 -2.85 12.71
N MET A 49 -21.25 -3.61 13.56
CA MET A 49 -20.16 -3.08 14.37
C MET A 49 -19.05 -2.47 13.49
N LEU A 50 -18.58 -3.19 12.46
CA LEU A 50 -17.54 -2.70 11.56
C LEU A 50 -17.95 -1.42 10.85
N ARG A 51 -19.17 -1.38 10.29
CA ARG A 51 -19.74 -0.18 9.67
C ARG A 51 -19.75 0.99 10.64
N THR A 52 -20.39 0.83 11.80
CA THR A 52 -20.53 1.91 12.78
C THR A 52 -19.17 2.44 13.23
N ARG A 53 -18.21 1.54 13.52
CA ARG A 53 -16.86 1.95 13.94
C ARG A 53 -16.08 2.63 12.84
N ALA A 54 -16.22 2.19 11.59
CA ALA A 54 -15.56 2.83 10.47
C ALA A 54 -16.09 4.26 10.23
N ALA A 55 -17.41 4.45 10.29
CA ALA A 55 -18.04 5.77 10.13
C ALA A 55 -17.67 6.77 11.25
N GLU A 56 -17.40 6.28 12.47
CA GLU A 56 -16.92 7.09 13.60
C GLU A 56 -15.42 7.44 13.50
N ALA A 57 -14.66 6.74 12.64
CA ALA A 57 -13.21 6.85 12.57
C ALA A 57 -12.77 7.83 11.48
N THR A 58 -11.77 8.66 11.79
CA THR A 58 -11.09 9.47 10.75
C THR A 58 -10.20 8.61 9.85
N VAL A 59 -9.67 7.50 10.38
CA VAL A 59 -8.83 6.56 9.63
C VAL A 59 -9.28 5.14 9.96
N THR A 60 -9.64 4.38 8.94
CA THR A 60 -9.90 2.94 9.01
C THR A 60 -8.80 2.19 8.28
N VAL A 61 -8.12 1.25 8.94
CA VAL A 61 -7.06 0.43 8.34
C VAL A 61 -7.53 -1.02 8.22
N LEU A 62 -7.41 -1.57 7.02
CA LEU A 62 -7.61 -2.98 6.73
C LEU A 62 -6.28 -3.64 6.39
N GLY A 63 -5.79 -4.43 7.34
CA GLY A 63 -4.67 -5.35 7.11
C GLY A 63 -5.13 -6.61 6.38
N GLU A 64 -4.41 -7.04 5.34
CA GLU A 64 -4.81 -8.18 4.53
C GLU A 64 -3.78 -9.29 4.37
N SER A 65 -4.26 -10.47 3.98
CA SER A 65 -3.46 -11.44 3.22
C SER A 65 -3.78 -11.25 1.74
N HIS A 66 -2.77 -10.92 0.94
CA HIS A 66 -2.94 -10.70 -0.50
C HIS A 66 -3.45 -11.96 -1.22
N GLY A 67 -4.08 -11.77 -2.38
CA GLY A 67 -4.49 -12.85 -3.27
C GLY A 67 -5.78 -13.56 -2.86
N THR A 68 -6.56 -12.98 -1.95
CA THR A 68 -7.87 -13.49 -1.54
C THR A 68 -9.00 -12.80 -2.30
N LYS A 69 -10.17 -13.44 -2.36
CA LYS A 69 -11.41 -12.82 -2.88
C LYS A 69 -12.24 -12.20 -1.77
N ASP A 70 -12.21 -12.81 -0.59
CA ASP A 70 -13.11 -12.45 0.51
C ASP A 70 -12.74 -11.12 1.17
N ILE A 71 -11.44 -10.80 1.26
CA ILE A 71 -10.99 -9.53 1.87
C ILE A 71 -11.38 -8.33 0.99
N PRO A 72 -11.12 -8.32 -0.33
CA PRO A 72 -11.63 -7.26 -1.20
C PRO A 72 -13.16 -7.18 -1.19
N ALA A 73 -13.87 -8.32 -1.17
CA ALA A 73 -15.34 -8.31 -1.15
C ALA A 73 -15.90 -7.70 0.16
N LEU A 74 -15.30 -8.02 1.31
CA LEU A 74 -15.65 -7.41 2.60
C LEU A 74 -15.38 -5.91 2.60
N MET A 75 -14.21 -5.50 2.10
CA MET A 75 -13.85 -4.08 2.05
C MET A 75 -14.74 -3.30 1.08
N SER A 76 -15.04 -3.86 -0.10
CA SER A 76 -15.95 -3.26 -1.08
C SER A 76 -17.33 -3.01 -0.48
N ALA A 77 -17.86 -3.98 0.28
CA ALA A 77 -19.15 -3.84 0.94
C ALA A 77 -19.15 -2.75 2.02
N LEU A 78 -18.06 -2.64 2.79
CA LEU A 78 -17.91 -1.58 3.79
C LEU A 78 -17.80 -0.20 3.12
N LEU A 79 -16.91 -0.06 2.14
CA LEU A 79 -16.66 1.22 1.47
C LEU A 79 -17.86 1.71 0.68
N THR A 80 -18.60 0.82 0.02
CA THR A 80 -19.83 1.19 -0.70
C THR A 80 -20.86 1.80 0.25
N ASP A 81 -21.05 1.21 1.44
CA ASP A 81 -21.97 1.76 2.45
C ASP A 81 -21.50 3.12 2.98
N LEU A 82 -20.20 3.27 3.24
CA LEU A 82 -19.61 4.54 3.70
C LEU A 82 -19.69 5.63 2.62
N GLN A 83 -19.36 5.31 1.36
CA GLN A 83 -19.42 6.27 0.25
C GLN A 83 -20.85 6.73 -0.02
N ALA A 84 -21.84 5.83 0.08
CA ALA A 84 -23.24 6.19 -0.08
C ALA A 84 -23.78 7.16 0.99
N GLN A 85 -23.03 7.39 2.07
CA GLN A 85 -23.36 8.31 3.16
C GLN A 85 -22.36 9.46 3.29
N ASP A 86 -21.44 9.63 2.32
CA ASP A 86 -20.34 10.61 2.38
C ASP A 86 -19.45 10.45 3.63
N GLU A 87 -19.31 9.21 4.13
CA GLU A 87 -18.52 8.83 5.31
C GLU A 87 -17.15 8.24 4.92
N VAL A 88 -16.68 8.39 3.68
CA VAL A 88 -15.30 8.07 3.30
C VAL A 88 -14.90 8.85 2.06
N ASP A 89 -13.72 9.47 2.12
CA ASP A 89 -13.25 10.37 1.06
C ASP A 89 -12.18 9.74 0.19
N TYR A 90 -11.27 9.00 0.82
CA TYR A 90 -10.07 8.50 0.18
C TYR A 90 -9.83 7.03 0.52
N LEU A 91 -9.28 6.32 -0.46
CA LEU A 91 -8.77 4.96 -0.30
C LEU A 91 -7.26 4.96 -0.57
N ALA A 92 -6.48 4.76 0.48
CA ALA A 92 -5.04 4.57 0.38
C ALA A 92 -4.68 3.09 0.15
N LEU A 93 -3.72 2.88 -0.74
CA LEU A 93 -3.31 1.59 -1.27
C LEU A 93 -1.83 1.34 -1.00
N GLU A 94 -1.49 0.08 -0.76
CA GLU A 94 -0.11 -0.43 -0.78
C GLU A 94 0.49 -0.48 -2.21
N THR A 95 0.55 0.68 -2.85
CA THR A 95 1.28 0.89 -4.11
C THR A 95 1.88 2.28 -4.09
N SER A 96 2.78 2.56 -5.02
CA SER A 96 3.41 3.88 -5.08
C SER A 96 2.45 5.01 -5.43
N PRO A 97 2.71 6.26 -4.97
CA PRO A 97 1.93 7.42 -5.37
C PRO A 97 1.80 7.53 -6.90
N TRP A 98 2.90 7.40 -7.63
CA TRP A 98 2.88 7.43 -9.10
C TRP A 98 2.07 6.29 -9.72
N THR A 99 2.23 5.06 -9.22
CA THR A 99 1.49 3.89 -9.73
C THR A 99 -0.01 4.05 -9.47
N THR A 100 -0.38 4.54 -8.28
CA THR A 100 -1.78 4.84 -7.94
C THR A 100 -2.36 5.91 -8.84
N ALA A 101 -1.62 6.98 -9.14
CA ALA A 101 -2.07 8.01 -10.08
C ALA A 101 -2.36 7.41 -11.46
N ARG A 102 -1.51 6.48 -11.96
CA ARG A 102 -1.77 5.77 -13.22
C ARG A 102 -3.03 4.92 -13.19
N ILE A 103 -3.28 4.24 -12.09
CA ILE A 103 -4.52 3.47 -11.89
C ILE A 103 -5.73 4.42 -11.93
N ALA A 104 -5.73 5.48 -11.10
CA ALA A 104 -6.81 6.46 -11.02
C ALA A 104 -7.08 7.12 -12.39
N ASP A 105 -6.04 7.62 -13.06
CA ASP A 105 -6.14 8.23 -14.40
C ASP A 105 -6.75 7.26 -15.43
N SER A 106 -6.46 5.96 -15.31
CA SER A 106 -6.99 4.94 -16.22
C SER A 106 -8.44 4.59 -15.90
N LEU A 107 -8.83 4.52 -14.63
CA LEU A 107 -10.20 4.27 -14.19
C LEU A 107 -11.12 5.44 -14.54
N GLN A 108 -10.65 6.67 -14.46
CA GLN A 108 -11.38 7.87 -14.91
C GLN A 108 -11.68 7.85 -16.41
N LYS A 109 -10.83 7.21 -17.21
CA LYS A 109 -11.06 6.97 -18.64
C LYS A 109 -11.99 5.75 -18.89
N GLY A 110 -12.42 5.08 -17.83
CA GLY A 110 -13.31 3.92 -17.83
C GLY A 110 -12.58 2.58 -17.68
N GLN A 111 -13.34 1.56 -17.28
CA GLN A 111 -12.84 0.20 -16.99
C GLN A 111 -11.99 -0.42 -18.12
N ALA A 112 -12.32 -0.12 -19.37
CA ALA A 112 -11.57 -0.62 -20.52
C ALA A 112 -10.14 -0.03 -20.59
N ALA A 113 -9.95 1.23 -20.19
CA ALA A 113 -8.63 1.86 -20.15
C ALA A 113 -7.76 1.26 -19.04
N TYR A 114 -8.34 1.01 -17.87
CA TYR A 114 -7.63 0.32 -16.80
C TYR A 114 -7.29 -1.13 -17.16
N THR A 115 -8.21 -1.84 -17.82
CA THR A 115 -7.94 -3.20 -18.32
C THR A 115 -6.75 -3.22 -19.27
N ARG A 116 -6.67 -2.27 -20.21
CA ARG A 116 -5.50 -2.14 -21.10
C ARG A 116 -4.20 -1.84 -20.35
N LEU A 117 -4.25 -1.04 -19.28
CA LEU A 117 -3.07 -0.78 -18.44
C LEU A 117 -2.56 -2.07 -17.80
N VAL A 118 -3.46 -2.85 -17.20
CA VAL A 118 -3.12 -4.14 -16.56
C VAL A 118 -2.63 -5.16 -17.59
N GLU A 119 -3.25 -5.24 -18.76
CA GLU A 119 -2.83 -6.16 -19.84
C GLU A 119 -1.46 -5.79 -20.42
N ALA A 120 -1.16 -4.49 -20.55
CA ALA A 120 0.13 -4.02 -21.04
C ALA A 120 1.26 -4.23 -20.01
N TYR A 121 0.93 -4.14 -18.71
CA TYR A 121 1.91 -4.19 -17.62
C TYR A 121 1.44 -5.07 -16.45
N PRO A 122 1.22 -6.38 -16.67
CA PRO A 122 0.57 -7.25 -15.67
C PRO A 122 1.38 -7.38 -14.38
N GLU A 123 2.71 -7.26 -14.46
CA GLU A 123 3.63 -7.37 -13.33
C GLU A 123 3.91 -6.01 -12.66
N ALA A 124 3.46 -4.88 -13.22
CA ALA A 124 3.80 -3.56 -12.69
C ALA A 124 2.92 -3.12 -11.51
N ILE A 125 1.76 -3.74 -11.36
CA ILE A 125 0.74 -3.36 -10.39
C ILE A 125 0.32 -4.62 -9.62
N PRO A 126 1.16 -5.11 -8.68
CA PRO A 126 0.88 -6.34 -7.97
C PRO A 126 -0.44 -6.20 -7.18
N PHE A 127 -1.15 -7.31 -7.04
CA PHE A 127 -2.46 -7.43 -6.38
C PHE A 127 -3.60 -6.75 -7.16
N TYR A 128 -3.45 -5.50 -7.57
CA TYR A 128 -4.45 -4.79 -8.38
C TYR A 128 -4.44 -5.23 -9.86
N ASN A 129 -3.68 -6.26 -10.23
CA ASN A 129 -3.90 -7.03 -11.45
C ASN A 129 -4.94 -8.16 -11.25
N LEU A 130 -5.29 -8.51 -10.01
CA LEU A 130 -6.31 -9.51 -9.66
C LEU A 130 -7.71 -8.92 -9.77
N GLN A 131 -8.65 -9.71 -10.29
CA GLN A 131 -10.01 -9.23 -10.57
C GLN A 131 -10.71 -8.63 -9.34
N ALA A 132 -10.66 -9.29 -8.18
CA ALA A 132 -11.34 -8.81 -6.98
C ALA A 132 -10.83 -7.45 -6.49
N GLU A 133 -9.52 -7.22 -6.61
CA GLU A 133 -8.87 -5.94 -6.25
C GLU A 133 -9.22 -4.84 -7.25
N ARG A 134 -9.26 -5.20 -8.54
CA ARG A 134 -9.66 -4.30 -9.63
C ARG A 134 -11.10 -3.84 -9.47
N ASP A 135 -12.00 -4.76 -9.12
CA ASP A 135 -13.41 -4.46 -8.92
C ASP A 135 -13.58 -3.51 -7.72
N LEU A 136 -12.89 -3.77 -6.60
CA LEU A 136 -12.91 -2.90 -5.42
C LEU A 136 -12.50 -1.45 -5.74
N ILE A 137 -11.36 -1.26 -6.42
CA ILE A 137 -10.88 0.10 -6.69
C ILE A 137 -11.68 0.78 -7.80
N ALA A 138 -12.20 0.03 -8.77
CA ALA A 138 -13.05 0.57 -9.82
C ALA A 138 -14.38 1.07 -9.25
N GLU A 139 -14.99 0.27 -8.38
CA GLU A 139 -16.21 0.65 -7.67
C GLU A 139 -15.99 1.91 -6.84
N PHE A 140 -14.92 1.93 -6.02
CA PHE A 140 -14.59 3.08 -5.17
C PHE A 140 -14.39 4.37 -5.98
N VAL A 141 -13.64 4.30 -7.08
CA VAL A 141 -13.43 5.45 -7.97
C VAL A 141 -14.74 5.89 -8.63
N SER A 142 -15.59 4.95 -9.05
CA SER A 142 -16.85 5.26 -9.75
C SER A 142 -17.89 5.96 -8.87
N GLN A 143 -17.86 5.71 -7.55
CA GLN A 143 -18.74 6.33 -6.58
C GLN A 143 -18.18 7.63 -5.99
N SER A 144 -16.92 7.98 -6.30
CA SER A 144 -16.31 9.18 -5.75
C SER A 144 -16.53 10.40 -6.64
N GLU A 145 -16.91 11.52 -6.03
CA GLU A 145 -16.92 12.83 -6.70
C GLU A 145 -15.54 13.47 -6.80
N ARG A 146 -14.51 12.87 -6.17
CA ARG A 146 -13.16 13.44 -6.12
C ARG A 146 -12.38 13.14 -7.38
N ALA A 147 -11.60 14.11 -7.82
CA ALA A 147 -10.67 13.94 -8.93
C ALA A 147 -9.51 12.98 -8.61
N HIS A 148 -9.13 12.81 -7.33
CA HIS A 148 -8.06 11.89 -6.94
C HIS A 148 -8.45 11.13 -5.66
N PRO A 149 -9.35 10.14 -5.76
CA PRO A 149 -9.88 9.43 -4.60
C PRO A 149 -8.94 8.33 -4.09
N LEU A 150 -7.92 7.95 -4.87
CA LEU A 150 -6.95 6.92 -4.49
C LEU A 150 -5.62 7.55 -4.08
N TRP A 151 -5.05 7.06 -2.98
CA TRP A 151 -3.73 7.46 -2.48
C TRP A 151 -2.74 6.30 -2.55
N GLY A 152 -1.58 6.52 -3.15
CA GLY A 152 -0.48 5.56 -3.08
C GLY A 152 0.41 5.87 -1.89
N LEU A 153 0.75 4.84 -1.10
CA LEU A 153 1.60 4.99 0.08
C LEU A 153 2.99 4.36 -0.10
N ASP A 154 3.14 3.35 -0.93
CA ASP A 154 4.30 2.46 -0.89
C ASP A 154 5.35 2.79 -1.97
N GLN A 155 6.31 1.90 -2.16
CA GLN A 155 7.30 1.96 -3.22
C GLN A 155 6.76 1.49 -4.59
N ILE A 156 7.43 1.88 -5.66
CA ILE A 156 7.22 1.31 -7.01
C ILE A 156 7.58 -0.16 -6.95
N PHE A 157 6.69 -1.03 -7.44
CA PHE A 157 6.93 -2.46 -7.37
C PHE A 157 8.14 -2.89 -8.20
N ALA A 158 8.82 -3.96 -7.76
CA ALA A 158 10.08 -4.42 -8.33
C ALA A 158 10.02 -4.62 -9.85
N PHE A 159 8.88 -5.06 -10.37
CA PHE A 159 8.69 -5.39 -11.78
C PHE A 159 7.95 -4.31 -12.59
N ALA A 160 7.77 -3.11 -12.02
CA ALA A 160 7.12 -1.97 -12.70
C ALA A 160 8.05 -1.17 -13.63
N GLY A 161 9.29 -1.62 -13.81
CA GLY A 161 10.29 -0.97 -14.67
C GLY A 161 9.78 -0.61 -16.08
N PRO A 162 9.16 -1.54 -16.85
CA PRO A 162 8.64 -1.23 -18.18
C PRO A 162 7.63 -0.09 -18.19
N LEU A 163 6.66 -0.12 -17.26
CA LEU A 163 5.64 0.94 -17.13
C LEU A 163 6.30 2.30 -16.84
N ALA A 164 7.27 2.33 -15.94
CA ALA A 164 7.99 3.56 -15.59
C ALA A 164 8.84 4.09 -16.75
N PHE A 165 9.62 3.24 -17.41
CA PHE A 165 10.49 3.68 -18.50
C PHE A 165 9.68 4.13 -19.73
N ASP A 166 8.57 3.47 -20.07
CA ASP A 166 7.69 3.91 -21.17
C ASP A 166 7.12 5.32 -20.91
N ARG A 167 6.81 5.62 -19.65
CA ARG A 167 6.39 6.97 -19.27
C ARG A 167 7.53 7.98 -19.36
N LEU A 168 8.71 7.65 -18.83
CA LEU A 168 9.88 8.54 -18.94
C LEU A 168 10.23 8.83 -20.40
N GLU A 169 10.11 7.84 -21.27
CA GLU A 169 10.35 8.00 -22.70
C GLU A 169 9.30 8.92 -23.34
N THR A 170 8.03 8.77 -22.97
CA THR A 170 6.96 9.67 -23.40
C THR A 170 7.23 11.13 -22.96
N LEU A 171 7.72 11.31 -21.74
CA LEU A 171 8.03 12.63 -21.14
C LEU A 171 9.39 13.20 -21.59
N ALA A 172 10.20 12.43 -22.33
CA ALA A 172 11.57 12.80 -22.65
C ALA A 172 11.63 14.14 -23.41
N PRO A 173 12.32 15.16 -22.86
CA PRO A 173 12.33 16.52 -23.43
C PRO A 173 13.24 16.64 -24.66
N SER A 174 14.05 15.62 -24.95
CA SER A 174 14.96 15.62 -26.10
C SER A 174 15.23 14.20 -26.63
N PRO A 175 15.72 14.07 -27.88
CA PRO A 175 16.22 12.80 -28.40
C PRO A 175 17.39 12.23 -27.58
N GLN A 176 18.18 13.09 -26.93
CA GLN A 176 19.26 12.63 -26.04
C GLN A 176 18.68 11.94 -24.80
N ALA A 177 17.62 12.49 -24.22
CA ALA A 177 16.97 11.87 -23.07
C ALA A 177 16.35 10.51 -23.39
N ARG A 178 15.72 10.39 -24.57
CA ARG A 178 15.23 9.08 -25.07
C ARG A 178 16.38 8.07 -25.19
N ARG A 179 17.48 8.45 -25.84
CA ARG A 179 18.67 7.59 -25.97
C ARG A 179 19.26 7.18 -24.62
N SER A 180 19.26 8.06 -23.62
CA SER A 180 19.71 7.73 -22.27
C SER A 180 18.82 6.66 -21.62
N ILE A 181 17.49 6.76 -21.78
CA ILE A 181 16.54 5.74 -21.33
C ILE A 181 16.78 4.41 -22.04
N ASP A 182 16.94 4.41 -23.36
CA ASP A 182 17.20 3.20 -24.16
C ASP A 182 18.49 2.50 -23.71
N THR A 183 19.54 3.29 -23.47
CA THR A 183 20.83 2.80 -22.97
C THR A 183 20.67 2.14 -21.60
N ILE A 184 19.92 2.77 -20.70
CA ILE A 184 19.65 2.22 -19.36
C ILE A 184 18.86 0.91 -19.46
N ARG A 185 17.79 0.87 -20.26
CA ARG A 185 17.00 -0.36 -20.47
C ARG A 185 17.86 -1.50 -21.00
N ALA A 186 18.70 -1.24 -22.01
CA ALA A 186 19.60 -2.24 -22.59
C ALA A 186 20.56 -2.80 -21.53
N ALA A 187 21.19 -1.92 -20.74
CA ALA A 187 22.06 -2.34 -19.64
C ALA A 187 21.31 -3.18 -18.60
N GLY A 188 20.05 -2.87 -18.31
CA GLY A 188 19.20 -3.68 -17.41
C GLY A 188 18.92 -5.08 -17.93
N VAL A 189 18.68 -5.22 -19.24
CA VAL A 189 18.49 -6.53 -19.89
C VAL A 189 19.76 -7.37 -19.79
N GLU A 190 20.92 -6.78 -20.08
CA GLU A 190 22.22 -7.44 -19.93
C GLU A 190 22.45 -7.88 -18.47
N LYS A 191 22.20 -6.99 -17.50
CA LYS A 191 22.32 -7.32 -16.07
C LYS A 191 21.38 -8.43 -15.63
N LYS A 192 20.13 -8.47 -16.12
CA LYS A 192 19.20 -9.56 -15.81
C LYS A 192 19.73 -10.90 -16.35
N ALA A 193 20.30 -10.91 -17.55
CA ALA A 193 20.86 -12.12 -18.15
C ALA A 193 22.08 -12.65 -17.37
N ASP A 194 22.90 -11.75 -16.84
CA ASP A 194 24.12 -12.10 -16.10
C ASP A 194 23.89 -12.41 -14.61
N ASP A 195 22.76 -12.03 -14.01
CA ASP A 195 22.48 -12.26 -12.58
C ASP A 195 21.91 -13.67 -12.33
N PRO A 196 22.65 -14.58 -11.66
CA PRO A 196 22.20 -15.96 -11.43
C PRO A 196 20.90 -16.05 -10.63
N ARG A 197 20.57 -15.03 -9.81
CA ARG A 197 19.33 -15.00 -9.04
C ARG A 197 18.11 -14.78 -9.93
N LEU A 198 18.31 -14.10 -11.07
CA LEU A 198 17.25 -13.72 -11.99
C LEU A 198 17.11 -14.69 -13.18
N GLN A 199 18.13 -15.52 -13.44
CA GLN A 199 18.12 -16.52 -14.51
C GLN A 199 17.02 -17.59 -14.37
N ASN A 200 16.54 -17.84 -13.14
CA ASN A 200 15.45 -18.79 -12.89
C ASN A 200 14.06 -18.18 -13.09
N LEU A 201 13.95 -16.87 -13.33
CA LEU A 201 12.67 -16.24 -13.59
C LEU A 201 12.20 -16.58 -15.02
N PRO A 202 10.90 -16.77 -15.25
CA PRO A 202 10.36 -16.94 -16.59
C PRO A 202 10.80 -15.78 -17.52
N PRO A 203 11.04 -16.03 -18.82
CA PRO A 203 11.41 -14.98 -19.76
C PRO A 203 10.42 -13.82 -19.84
N SER A 204 9.14 -14.10 -19.56
CA SER A 204 8.04 -13.12 -19.52
C SER A 204 8.12 -12.14 -18.35
N VAL A 205 8.86 -12.47 -17.27
CA VAL A 205 9.02 -11.56 -16.13
C VAL A 205 9.91 -10.40 -16.57
N PRO A 206 9.50 -9.14 -16.37
CA PRO A 206 10.29 -8.00 -16.82
C PRO A 206 11.60 -7.86 -16.02
N VAL A 207 12.48 -6.98 -16.50
CA VAL A 207 13.70 -6.61 -15.78
C VAL A 207 13.32 -5.93 -14.46
N PRO A 208 13.69 -6.48 -13.29
CA PRO A 208 13.36 -5.85 -12.03
C PRO A 208 14.18 -4.57 -11.83
N ILE A 209 13.62 -3.57 -11.14
CA ILE A 209 14.30 -2.30 -10.90
C ILE A 209 15.58 -2.45 -10.06
N THR A 210 15.74 -3.56 -9.33
CA THR A 210 16.91 -3.87 -8.50
C THR A 210 18.21 -4.03 -9.28
N VAL A 211 18.14 -4.31 -10.60
CA VAL A 211 19.33 -4.40 -11.44
C VAL A 211 19.99 -3.05 -11.68
N TYR A 212 19.23 -1.96 -11.54
CA TYR A 212 19.73 -0.61 -11.71
C TYR A 212 20.29 -0.11 -10.37
N PRO A 213 21.52 0.42 -10.31
CA PRO A 213 21.95 1.21 -9.15
C PRO A 213 21.10 2.48 -9.02
N PRO A 214 20.81 3.00 -7.80
CA PRO A 214 20.07 4.26 -7.64
C PRO A 214 20.66 5.42 -8.44
N ALA A 215 22.00 5.52 -8.48
CA ALA A 215 22.74 6.52 -9.26
C ALA A 215 22.43 6.51 -10.77
N THR A 216 21.88 5.42 -11.31
CA THR A 216 21.41 5.35 -12.70
C THR A 216 20.33 6.41 -12.96
N PHE A 217 19.41 6.59 -12.01
CA PHE A 217 18.31 7.54 -12.14
C PHE A 217 18.80 8.99 -11.98
N ASP A 218 19.87 9.22 -11.22
CA ASP A 218 20.50 10.54 -11.09
C ASP A 218 20.96 11.08 -12.45
N THR A 219 21.46 10.20 -13.32
CA THR A 219 21.90 10.59 -14.68
C THR A 219 20.76 11.12 -15.55
N LEU A 220 19.53 10.66 -15.29
CA LEU A 220 18.33 11.13 -15.98
C LEU A 220 17.82 12.45 -15.38
N ARG A 221 17.95 12.67 -14.07
CA ARG A 221 17.40 13.87 -13.40
C ARG A 221 17.84 15.17 -14.05
N THR A 222 19.11 15.32 -14.44
CA THR A 222 19.61 16.52 -15.12
C THR A 222 18.89 16.78 -16.44
N GLN A 223 18.55 15.73 -17.18
CA GLN A 223 17.86 15.86 -18.47
C GLN A 223 16.37 16.13 -18.31
N PHE A 224 15.78 15.77 -17.17
CA PHE A 224 14.35 15.90 -16.87
C PHE A 224 14.04 17.02 -15.86
N ALA A 225 14.99 17.93 -15.58
CA ALA A 225 14.85 18.93 -14.52
C ALA A 225 13.59 19.79 -14.62
N ASP A 226 13.16 20.12 -15.84
CA ASP A 226 11.96 20.93 -16.12
C ASP A 226 10.68 20.09 -16.30
N GLN A 227 10.72 18.78 -16.00
CA GLN A 227 9.59 17.85 -16.13
C GLN A 227 9.19 17.31 -14.74
N PRO A 228 8.27 17.99 -14.02
CA PRO A 228 7.94 17.65 -12.63
C PRO A 228 7.49 16.20 -12.43
N GLU A 229 6.70 15.67 -13.36
CA GLU A 229 6.23 14.29 -13.29
C GLU A 229 7.38 13.28 -13.45
N ALA A 230 8.30 13.54 -14.38
CA ALA A 230 9.46 12.67 -14.58
C ALA A 230 10.40 12.74 -13.37
N MET A 231 10.59 13.92 -12.78
CA MET A 231 11.38 14.10 -11.56
C MET A 231 10.77 13.33 -10.38
N ALA A 232 9.45 13.39 -10.19
CA ALA A 232 8.77 12.60 -9.17
C ALA A 232 8.98 11.09 -9.40
N LEU A 233 8.75 10.61 -10.62
CA LEU A 233 8.96 9.20 -10.99
C LEU A 233 10.41 8.74 -10.77
N LEU A 234 11.41 9.55 -11.14
CA LEU A 234 12.82 9.24 -10.93
C LEU A 234 13.19 9.20 -9.44
N ASN A 235 12.54 10.01 -8.60
CA ASN A 235 12.71 9.96 -7.15
C ASN A 235 12.11 8.67 -6.58
N GLU A 236 10.87 8.33 -6.94
CA GLU A 236 10.25 7.07 -6.51
C GLU A 236 11.06 5.85 -6.96
N LEU A 237 11.54 5.81 -8.20
CA LEU A 237 12.39 4.72 -8.73
C LEU A 237 13.67 4.56 -7.92
N SER A 238 14.33 5.67 -7.58
CA SER A 238 15.56 5.68 -6.78
C SER A 238 15.31 5.09 -5.39
N THR A 239 14.30 5.60 -4.67
CA THR A 239 13.93 5.11 -3.33
C THR A 239 13.51 3.65 -3.35
N SER A 240 12.66 3.26 -4.29
CA SER A 240 12.15 1.88 -4.41
C SER A 240 13.28 0.89 -4.70
N THR A 241 14.22 1.30 -5.56
CA THR A 241 15.41 0.49 -5.88
C THR A 241 16.31 0.31 -4.67
N GLU A 242 16.53 1.36 -3.88
CA GLU A 242 17.29 1.27 -2.62
C GLU A 242 16.66 0.26 -1.65
N ILE A 243 15.34 0.37 -1.41
CA ILE A 243 14.63 -0.53 -0.51
C ILE A 243 14.78 -1.99 -0.98
N TYR A 244 14.46 -2.30 -2.23
CA TYR A 244 14.55 -3.69 -2.70
C TYR A 244 15.97 -4.25 -2.70
N ARG A 245 16.98 -3.42 -2.95
CA ARG A 245 18.38 -3.88 -2.90
C ARG A 245 18.83 -4.22 -1.48
N LEU A 246 18.33 -3.51 -0.48
CA LEU A 246 18.59 -3.79 0.92
C LEU A 246 17.75 -4.97 1.45
N ASN A 247 16.62 -5.31 0.80
CA ASN A 247 15.69 -6.31 1.32
C ASN A 247 16.33 -7.67 1.64
N ASP A 248 17.26 -8.13 0.80
CA ASP A 248 17.88 -9.46 0.94
C ASP A 248 19.15 -9.44 1.81
N THR A 249 19.82 -8.28 1.93
CA THR A 249 21.10 -8.16 2.64
C THR A 249 20.98 -7.50 4.02
N GLU A 250 20.09 -6.52 4.13
CA GLU A 250 19.90 -5.64 5.28
C GLU A 250 18.40 -5.42 5.52
N ASN A 251 17.65 -6.51 5.64
CA ASN A 251 16.18 -6.51 5.66
C ASN A 251 15.57 -5.56 6.70
N TYR A 252 16.18 -5.43 7.88
CA TYR A 252 15.74 -4.49 8.91
C TYR A 252 15.81 -3.03 8.42
N GLN A 253 16.95 -2.62 7.84
CA GLN A 253 17.12 -1.28 7.29
C GLN A 253 16.18 -1.04 6.11
N SER A 254 16.03 -2.03 5.21
CA SER A 254 15.05 -2.00 4.12
C SER A 254 13.64 -1.68 4.65
N ASN A 255 13.18 -2.41 5.67
CA ASN A 255 11.86 -2.19 6.26
C ASN A 255 11.75 -0.86 6.99
N GLN A 256 12.80 -0.37 7.63
CA GLN A 256 12.80 0.97 8.25
C GLN A 256 12.61 2.07 7.20
N ILE A 257 13.36 2.01 6.09
CA ILE A 257 13.25 2.99 5.01
C ILE A 257 11.84 2.92 4.39
N ARG A 258 11.34 1.72 4.10
CA ARG A 258 9.99 1.53 3.54
C ARG A 258 8.90 2.06 4.47
N ALA A 259 8.99 1.79 5.78
CA ALA A 259 8.02 2.29 6.76
C ALA A 259 8.04 3.82 6.86
N GLN A 260 9.22 4.43 6.85
CA GLN A 260 9.36 5.90 6.82
C GLN A 260 8.78 6.48 5.52
N TYR A 261 8.98 5.81 4.39
CA TYR A 261 8.45 6.22 3.10
C TYR A 261 6.91 6.15 3.06
N LEU A 262 6.31 5.05 3.55
CA LEU A 262 4.87 4.91 3.75
C LEU A 262 4.29 6.05 4.59
N GLN A 263 4.92 6.35 5.73
CA GLN A 263 4.50 7.42 6.63
C GLN A 263 4.64 8.81 6.00
N ALA A 264 5.70 9.06 5.23
CA ALA A 264 5.91 10.32 4.53
C ALA A 264 4.84 10.54 3.47
N ASN A 265 4.54 9.53 2.65
CA ASN A 265 3.49 9.60 1.63
C ASN A 265 2.11 9.81 2.26
N LEU A 266 1.78 9.06 3.31
CA LEU A 266 0.51 9.25 4.03
C LEU A 266 0.37 10.69 4.58
N ARG A 267 1.43 11.19 5.22
CA ARG A 267 1.45 12.56 5.76
C ARG A 267 1.25 13.60 4.66
N GLN A 268 1.95 13.45 3.54
CA GLN A 268 1.82 14.37 2.42
C GLN A 268 0.37 14.40 1.89
N HIS A 269 -0.28 13.26 1.74
CA HIS A 269 -1.67 13.21 1.30
C HIS A 269 -2.62 13.86 2.31
N VAL A 270 -2.44 13.58 3.61
CA VAL A 270 -3.24 14.21 4.67
C VAL A 270 -3.04 15.72 4.69
N GLU A 271 -1.81 16.22 4.60
CA GLU A 271 -1.50 17.66 4.54
C GLU A 271 -2.16 18.33 3.32
N GLN A 272 -2.22 17.64 2.18
CA GLN A 272 -2.91 18.12 0.97
C GLN A 272 -4.44 18.10 1.12
N ALA A 273 -4.99 17.12 1.84
CA ALA A 273 -6.43 16.94 2.02
C ALA A 273 -7.03 17.84 3.12
N THR A 274 -6.30 18.06 4.22
CA THR A 274 -6.74 18.84 5.40
C THR A 274 -6.95 20.33 5.15
N ALA A 275 -6.64 20.84 3.95
CA ALA A 275 -7.15 22.13 3.50
C ALA A 275 -8.69 22.16 3.35
N ALA A 276 -9.33 20.98 3.32
CA ALA A 276 -10.77 20.76 3.50
C ALA A 276 -10.99 20.04 4.85
N ASP A 277 -11.93 20.52 5.67
CA ASP A 277 -12.18 19.97 7.01
C ASP A 277 -12.46 18.44 6.99
N SER A 278 -11.81 17.73 7.91
CA SER A 278 -12.03 16.33 8.33
C SER A 278 -12.20 15.26 7.23
N ALA A 279 -11.18 15.05 6.39
CA ALA A 279 -11.14 13.92 5.47
C ALA A 279 -11.17 12.56 6.18
N GLN A 280 -12.10 11.68 5.82
CA GLN A 280 -12.14 10.28 6.24
C GLN A 280 -11.38 9.38 5.28
N LEU A 281 -10.45 8.59 5.82
CA LEU A 281 -9.52 7.76 5.07
C LEU A 281 -9.72 6.28 5.35
N ALA A 282 -9.85 5.47 4.30
CA ALA A 282 -9.64 4.03 4.37
C ALA A 282 -8.24 3.67 3.87
N ILE A 283 -7.54 2.75 4.54
CA ILE A 283 -6.22 2.25 4.13
C ILE A 283 -6.31 0.73 3.92
N LYS A 284 -5.92 0.26 2.73
CA LYS A 284 -5.75 -1.16 2.40
C LYS A 284 -4.27 -1.49 2.29
N ILE A 285 -3.78 -2.38 3.14
CA ILE A 285 -2.37 -2.73 3.21
C ILE A 285 -2.16 -4.17 3.69
N GLY A 286 -1.06 -4.81 3.29
CA GLY A 286 -0.67 -6.12 3.79
C GLY A 286 -0.60 -6.13 5.31
N GLY A 287 -1.11 -7.19 5.95
CA GLY A 287 -1.32 -7.22 7.39
C GLY A 287 -0.06 -7.01 8.23
N ARG A 288 1.13 -7.21 7.67
CA ARG A 288 2.41 -6.92 8.34
C ARG A 288 2.77 -5.43 8.41
N HIS A 289 2.08 -4.60 7.64
CA HIS A 289 2.26 -3.15 7.60
C HIS A 289 1.09 -2.39 8.24
N ALA A 290 0.04 -3.10 8.63
CA ALA A 290 -1.14 -2.52 9.30
C ALA A 290 -0.93 -2.29 10.81
N PHE A 291 0.06 -2.93 11.43
CA PHE A 291 0.34 -2.92 12.87
C PHE A 291 1.78 -2.50 13.17
#